data_AF-A0A855X5S3-F1
#
_entry.id   AF-A0A855X5S3-F1
#
_cell.length_a   1.000
_cell.length_b   1.000
_cell.length_c   1.000
_cell.angle_alpha   90.00
_cell.angle_beta   90.00
_cell.angle_gamma   90.00
#
_symmetry.space_group_name_H-M   'P 1'
#
loop_
_entity.id
_entity.type
_entity.pdbx_description
1 polymer ?
#
loop_
_entity_poly.entity_id
_entity_poly.type
_entity_poly.pdbx_seq_one_letter_code
_entity_poly.pdbx_strand_id
1 'polypeptide(L)'
;MTPRKLCSVVIPDADVIISLHAIGRWEAVLNGYRVFVAKTVIEEADHFYNMRTTNPSIGTIEIRSQIATGKLDEFEVLASTSALLFAEGAKYGAPIIHDGEFECIAGVFTNTVPEARICLIDEAAIRYASLVGLRKDCISVEALLDSCGVNERVEYRLSERRFAKIADVANQERLDRLLRS
;
A
#
# COMPACT_ATOMS: atom_id res chain seq x y z
N MET A 1 -5.31 25.66 11.30
CA MET A 1 -6.18 24.68 10.62
C MET A 1 -5.37 24.04 9.51
N THR A 2 -4.97 22.78 9.68
CA THR A 2 -4.33 21.99 8.62
C THR A 2 -5.39 21.69 7.55
N PRO A 3 -5.10 21.85 6.24
CA PRO A 3 -6.07 21.50 5.20
C PRO A 3 -6.51 20.04 5.37
N ARG A 4 -7.82 19.82 5.27
CA ARG A 4 -8.42 18.50 5.45
C ARG A 4 -7.98 17.62 4.27
N LYS A 5 -7.07 16.68 4.53
CA LYS A 5 -6.64 15.65 3.56
C LYS A 5 -7.90 14.95 3.02
N LEU A 6 -8.07 14.95 1.70
CA LEU A 6 -9.34 14.59 1.05
C LEU A 6 -9.58 13.07 0.97
N CYS A 7 -8.51 12.26 1.01
CA CYS A 7 -8.58 10.81 0.92
C CYS A 7 -7.55 10.13 1.83
N SER A 8 -7.88 8.91 2.28
CA SER A 8 -6.97 8.04 3.03
C SER A 8 -6.22 7.10 2.07
N VAL A 9 -4.93 6.85 2.34
CA VAL A 9 -4.14 5.85 1.63
C VAL A 9 -3.41 4.96 2.61
N VAL A 10 -3.43 3.65 2.36
CA VAL A 10 -2.62 2.64 3.03
C VAL A 10 -1.39 2.36 2.19
N ILE A 11 -0.22 2.44 2.83
CA ILE A 11 1.05 2.11 2.19
C ILE A 11 1.54 0.75 2.73
N PRO A 12 1.56 -0.28 1.86
CA PRO A 12 1.74 -1.68 2.24
C PRO A 12 3.18 -2.10 2.46
N ASP A 13 4.16 -1.28 2.05
CA ASP A 13 5.54 -1.69 2.01
C ASP A 13 6.48 -0.52 2.34
N ALA A 14 7.50 -0.81 3.13
CA ALA A 14 8.61 0.10 3.39
C ALA A 14 9.31 0.47 2.07
N ASP A 15 9.37 -0.41 1.07
CA ASP A 15 9.94 -0.11 -0.25
C ASP A 15 9.19 1.01 -0.98
N VAL A 16 7.87 1.14 -0.77
CA VAL A 16 7.10 2.27 -1.32
C VAL A 16 7.54 3.58 -0.66
N ILE A 17 7.66 3.56 0.67
CA ILE A 17 8.10 4.71 1.47
C ILE A 17 9.53 5.11 1.07
N ILE A 18 10.45 4.14 0.97
CA ILE A 18 11.83 4.31 0.54
C ILE A 18 11.88 4.87 -0.88
N SER A 19 11.10 4.31 -1.80
CA SER A 19 11.05 4.77 -3.19
C SER A 19 10.59 6.23 -3.27
N LEU A 20 9.51 6.58 -2.56
CA LEU A 20 8.97 7.94 -2.49
C LEU A 20 9.96 8.95 -1.86
N HIS A 21 10.70 8.51 -0.84
CA HIS A 21 11.78 9.30 -0.27
C HIS A 21 12.95 9.49 -1.25
N ALA A 22 13.36 8.42 -1.93
CA ALA A 22 14.46 8.45 -2.90
C ALA A 22 14.20 9.41 -4.06
N ILE A 23 12.93 9.57 -4.47
CA ILE A 23 12.52 10.54 -5.50
C ILE A 23 12.09 11.91 -4.94
N GLY A 24 12.21 12.13 -3.62
CA GLY A 24 11.89 13.41 -2.97
C GLY A 24 10.39 13.76 -2.95
N ARG A 25 9.50 12.77 -3.10
CA ARG A 25 8.03 12.97 -3.20
C ARG A 25 7.24 12.57 -1.98
N TRP A 26 7.88 11.99 -0.96
CA TRP A 26 7.22 11.56 0.26
C TRP A 26 6.39 12.67 0.94
N GLU A 27 6.93 13.87 1.11
CA GLU A 27 6.21 15.00 1.72
C GLU A 27 5.00 15.43 0.87
N ALA A 28 5.04 15.30 -0.46
CA ALA A 28 3.88 15.59 -1.30
C ALA A 28 2.73 14.62 -0.99
N VAL A 29 3.04 13.33 -0.83
CA VAL A 29 2.06 12.30 -0.43
C VAL A 29 1.53 12.57 0.98
N LEU A 30 2.41 12.84 1.94
CA LEU A 30 2.00 13.20 3.30
C LEU A 30 1.13 14.46 3.35
N ASN A 31 1.27 15.39 2.42
CA ASN A 31 0.43 16.61 2.38
C ASN A 31 -0.88 16.39 1.63
N GLY A 32 -0.91 15.51 0.62
CA GLY A 32 -2.11 15.19 -0.16
C GLY A 32 -3.05 14.19 0.51
N TYR A 33 -2.50 13.26 1.30
CA TYR A 33 -3.22 12.11 1.83
C TYR A 33 -3.13 11.97 3.35
N ARG A 34 -4.17 11.37 3.94
CA ARG A 34 -4.05 10.74 5.25
C ARG A 34 -3.40 9.38 5.05
N VAL A 35 -2.16 9.26 5.46
CA VAL A 35 -1.35 8.06 5.20
C VAL A 35 -1.43 7.13 6.39
N PHE A 36 -1.75 5.87 6.12
CA PHE A 36 -1.78 4.78 7.07
C PHE A 36 -0.71 3.77 6.73
N VAL A 37 -0.02 3.26 7.75
CA VAL A 37 0.94 2.17 7.61
C VAL A 37 0.67 1.14 8.69
N ALA A 38 0.68 -0.13 8.31
CA ALA A 38 0.49 -1.21 9.24
C ALA A 38 1.70 -1.37 10.16
N LYS A 39 1.46 -1.81 11.39
CA LYS A 39 2.49 -2.05 12.39
C LYS A 39 3.60 -2.98 11.89
N THR A 40 3.26 -4.05 11.17
CA THR A 40 4.25 -4.98 10.60
C THR A 40 5.23 -4.27 9.68
N VAL A 41 4.74 -3.34 8.84
CA VAL A 41 5.58 -2.56 7.92
C VAL A 41 6.52 -1.62 8.67
N ILE A 42 6.05 -1.02 9.77
CA ILE A 42 6.87 -0.13 10.61
C ILE A 42 7.99 -0.92 11.28
N GLU A 43 7.67 -2.10 11.83
CA GLU A 43 8.65 -2.99 12.46
C GLU A 43 9.70 -3.48 11.45
N GLU A 44 9.28 -3.88 10.24
CA GLU A 44 10.19 -4.25 9.15
C GLU A 44 11.09 -3.08 8.74
N ALA A 45 10.52 -1.90 8.54
CA ALA A 45 11.27 -0.69 8.17
C ALA A 45 12.35 -0.37 9.22
N ASP A 46 12.00 -0.38 10.50
CA ASP A 46 12.94 -0.17 11.61
C ASP A 46 14.12 -1.16 11.53
N HIS A 47 13.88 -2.43 11.18
CA HIS A 47 14.93 -3.43 10.99
C HIS A 47 15.80 -3.17 9.75
N PHE A 48 15.21 -2.83 8.62
CA PHE A 48 15.93 -2.58 7.36
C PHE A 48 16.88 -1.37 7.47
N TYR A 49 16.50 -0.30 8.17
CA TYR A 49 17.38 0.86 8.37
C TYR A 49 18.59 0.51 9.22
N ASN A 50 18.41 -0.27 10.29
CA ASN A 50 19.49 -0.65 11.19
C ASN A 50 20.59 -1.48 10.49
N MET A 51 20.28 -2.17 9.39
CA MET A 51 21.23 -2.99 8.64
C MET A 51 21.96 -2.24 7.50
N ARG A 52 21.42 -1.12 6.98
CA ARG A 52 21.93 -0.43 5.77
C ARG A 52 22.61 0.93 6.03
N THR A 53 22.96 1.24 7.27
CA THR A 53 23.55 2.53 7.72
C THR A 53 24.96 2.86 7.17
N THR A 54 25.39 2.30 6.03
CA THR A 54 26.63 2.71 5.35
C THR A 54 26.42 3.70 4.18
N ASN A 55 25.17 3.97 3.76
CA ASN A 55 24.91 4.95 2.70
C ASN A 55 24.22 6.24 3.22
N PRO A 56 24.98 7.33 3.44
CA PRO A 56 24.47 8.57 4.03
C PRO A 56 23.49 9.35 3.14
N SER A 57 23.31 8.99 1.86
CA SER A 57 22.38 9.69 0.95
C SER A 57 20.92 9.26 1.09
N ILE A 58 20.63 8.17 1.81
CA ILE A 58 19.26 7.66 1.98
C ILE A 58 18.53 8.37 3.12
N GLY A 59 19.25 9.06 4.02
CA GLY A 59 18.69 9.70 5.19
C GLY A 59 18.04 8.69 6.15
N THR A 60 17.88 9.05 7.43
CA THR A 60 17.01 8.26 8.29
C THR A 60 15.56 8.58 7.92
N ILE A 61 14.82 7.60 7.42
CA ILE A 61 13.37 7.73 7.27
C ILE A 61 12.79 7.53 8.66
N GLU A 62 12.57 8.64 9.36
CA GLU A 62 12.09 8.66 10.74
C GLU A 62 10.57 8.38 10.81
N ILE A 63 10.13 7.18 10.41
CA ILE A 63 8.69 6.79 10.40
C ILE A 63 8.06 7.01 11.78
N ARG A 64 8.76 6.61 12.85
CA ARG A 64 8.32 6.80 14.24
C ARG A 64 8.10 8.27 14.60
N SER A 65 8.98 9.16 14.13
CA SER A 65 8.82 10.61 14.33
C SER A 65 7.63 11.16 13.54
N GLN A 66 7.40 10.66 12.32
CA GLN A 66 6.26 11.06 11.50
C GLN A 66 4.92 10.62 12.12
N ILE A 67 4.88 9.46 12.78
CA ILE A 67 3.74 9.01 13.58
C ILE A 67 3.56 9.91 14.81
N ALA A 68 4.62 10.14 15.58
CA ALA A 68 4.57 10.96 16.79
C ALA A 68 4.14 12.42 16.51
N THR A 69 4.47 12.94 15.33
CA THR A 69 4.08 14.29 14.88
C THR A 69 2.74 14.33 14.15
N GLY A 70 2.05 13.20 14.01
CA GLY A 70 0.72 13.09 13.38
C GLY A 70 0.73 13.29 11.86
N LYS A 71 1.89 13.14 11.20
CA LYS A 71 1.97 13.16 9.73
C LYS A 71 1.44 11.86 9.13
N LEU A 72 1.57 10.75 9.86
CA LEU A 72 1.22 9.40 9.47
C LEU A 72 0.47 8.69 10.60
N ASP A 73 -0.51 7.86 10.26
CA ASP A 73 -1.27 7.06 11.21
C ASP A 73 -0.77 5.59 11.17
N GLU A 74 -0.50 5.02 12.34
CA GLU A 74 -0.25 3.58 12.49
C GLU A 74 -1.57 2.85 12.70
N PHE A 75 -1.69 1.64 12.14
CA PHE A 75 -2.78 0.72 12.47
C PHE A 75 -2.27 -0.72 12.59
N GLU A 76 -3.07 -1.55 13.24
CA GLU A 76 -2.88 -2.99 13.28
C GLU A 76 -4.20 -3.69 12.98
N VAL A 77 -4.15 -4.89 12.42
CA VAL A 77 -5.33 -5.72 12.21
C VAL A 77 -5.36 -6.89 13.19
N LEU A 78 -6.56 -7.29 13.61
CA LEU A 78 -6.72 -8.45 14.47
C LEU A 78 -6.45 -9.74 13.69
N ALA A 79 -5.98 -10.79 14.37
CA ALA A 79 -5.77 -12.10 13.75
C ALA A 79 -7.05 -12.67 13.09
N SER A 80 -8.23 -12.36 13.63
CA SER A 80 -9.52 -12.71 13.02
C SER A 80 -9.73 -12.02 11.67
N THR A 81 -9.32 -10.76 11.53
CA THR A 81 -9.31 -10.00 10.29
C THR A 81 -8.43 -10.66 9.24
N SER A 82 -7.20 -11.03 9.65
CA SER A 82 -6.26 -11.76 8.80
C SER A 82 -6.82 -13.09 8.32
N ALA A 83 -7.49 -13.84 9.20
CA ALA A 83 -8.12 -15.12 8.84
C ALA A 83 -9.25 -14.94 7.80
N LEU A 84 -10.03 -13.86 7.88
CA LEU A 84 -11.05 -13.54 6.87
C LEU A 84 -10.43 -13.27 5.50
N LEU A 85 -9.39 -12.44 5.45
CA LEU A 85 -8.69 -12.16 4.20
C LEU A 85 -8.06 -13.42 3.60
N PHE A 86 -7.46 -14.27 4.44
CA PHE A 86 -6.86 -15.53 4.01
C PHE A 86 -7.90 -16.47 3.40
N ALA A 87 -9.05 -16.64 4.08
CA ALA A 87 -10.13 -17.47 3.60
C ALA A 87 -10.71 -16.94 2.28
N GLU A 88 -10.84 -15.62 2.13
CA GLU A 88 -11.27 -15.01 0.87
C GLU A 88 -10.24 -15.25 -0.24
N GLY A 89 -8.96 -15.00 0.02
CA GLY A 89 -7.88 -15.26 -0.94
C GLY A 89 -7.83 -16.71 -1.41
N ALA A 90 -8.02 -17.67 -0.49
CA ALA A 90 -8.03 -19.10 -0.79
C ALA A 90 -9.13 -19.49 -1.79
N LYS A 91 -10.32 -18.89 -1.73
CA LYS A 91 -11.42 -19.13 -2.70
C LYS A 91 -11.00 -18.82 -4.13
N TYR A 92 -10.14 -17.82 -4.31
CA TYR A 92 -9.68 -17.36 -5.63
C TYR A 92 -8.24 -17.78 -5.94
N GLY A 93 -7.64 -18.67 -5.14
CA GLY A 93 -6.25 -19.11 -5.34
C GLY A 93 -5.28 -17.92 -5.40
N ALA A 94 -5.47 -16.95 -4.51
CA ALA A 94 -4.59 -15.80 -4.41
C ALA A 94 -3.15 -16.25 -4.08
N PRO A 95 -2.13 -15.53 -4.58
CA PRO A 95 -0.74 -15.87 -4.31
C PRO A 95 -0.40 -15.66 -2.82
N ILE A 96 0.75 -16.18 -2.38
CA ILE A 96 1.34 -15.80 -1.10
C ILE A 96 2.00 -14.43 -1.26
N ILE A 97 1.84 -13.56 -0.28
CA ILE A 97 2.36 -12.18 -0.24
C ILE A 97 3.06 -11.94 1.10
N HIS A 98 3.80 -10.83 1.21
CA HIS A 98 4.52 -10.51 2.45
C HIS A 98 3.56 -10.13 3.59
N ASP A 99 3.99 -10.32 4.85
CA ASP A 99 3.14 -10.10 6.02
C ASP A 99 2.68 -8.64 6.12
N GLY A 100 3.56 -7.67 5.85
CA GLY A 100 3.20 -6.24 5.79
C GLY A 100 2.15 -5.92 4.72
N GLU A 101 2.28 -6.51 3.52
CA GLU A 101 1.32 -6.35 2.44
C GLU A 101 -0.03 -6.98 2.80
N PHE A 102 0.02 -8.17 3.40
CA PHE A 102 -1.15 -8.90 3.86
C PHE A 102 -1.91 -8.10 4.92
N GLU A 103 -1.21 -7.55 5.92
CA GLU A 103 -1.82 -6.73 6.97
C GLU A 103 -2.50 -5.49 6.39
N CYS A 104 -1.84 -4.83 5.44
CA CYS A 104 -2.38 -3.66 4.77
C CYS A 104 -3.60 -3.95 3.89
N ILE A 105 -3.56 -5.04 3.11
CA ILE A 105 -4.72 -5.49 2.35
C ILE A 105 -5.85 -5.87 3.30
N ALA A 106 -5.56 -6.52 4.43
CA ALA A 106 -6.58 -6.91 5.40
C ALA A 106 -7.27 -5.69 6.00
N GLY A 107 -6.51 -4.64 6.33
CA GLY A 107 -7.04 -3.40 6.88
C GLY A 107 -8.03 -2.69 5.94
N VAL A 108 -7.75 -2.70 4.63
CA VAL A 108 -8.69 -2.17 3.62
C VAL A 108 -9.86 -3.13 3.39
N PHE A 109 -9.59 -4.43 3.27
CA PHE A 109 -10.61 -5.47 3.03
C PHE A 109 -11.72 -5.46 4.07
N THR A 110 -11.37 -5.30 5.34
CA THR A 110 -12.33 -5.28 6.45
C THR A 110 -12.73 -3.88 6.88
N ASN A 111 -12.34 -2.86 6.12
CA ASN A 111 -12.66 -1.46 6.41
C ASN A 111 -12.17 -1.01 7.81
N THR A 112 -11.07 -1.60 8.31
CA THR A 112 -10.36 -1.15 9.52
C THR A 112 -9.77 0.24 9.30
N VAL A 113 -9.37 0.53 8.06
CA VAL A 113 -9.02 1.89 7.61
C VAL A 113 -10.13 2.38 6.66
N PRO A 114 -11.13 3.14 7.17
CA PRO A 114 -12.30 3.49 6.38
C PRO A 114 -11.97 4.32 5.14
N GLU A 115 -12.60 3.95 4.03
CA GLU A 115 -12.52 4.68 2.74
C GLU A 115 -11.08 4.85 2.24
N ALA A 116 -10.16 4.00 2.69
CA ALA A 116 -8.77 4.08 2.28
C ALA A 116 -8.52 3.32 1.00
N ARG A 117 -7.67 3.90 0.15
CA ARG A 117 -7.10 3.21 -0.99
C ARG A 117 -5.79 2.55 -0.59
N ILE A 118 -5.41 1.43 -1.21
CA ILE A 118 -4.12 0.78 -0.99
C ILE A 118 -3.18 1.02 -2.16
N CYS A 119 -1.98 1.53 -1.89
CA CYS A 119 -0.97 1.82 -2.91
C CYS A 119 -0.01 0.64 -3.09
N LEU A 120 -0.18 -0.16 -4.14
CA LEU A 120 0.57 -1.41 -4.32
C LEU A 120 1.60 -1.32 -5.45
N ILE A 121 2.77 -1.93 -5.24
CA ILE A 121 3.84 -2.06 -6.24
C ILE A 121 4.06 -3.53 -6.61
N ASP A 122 4.08 -4.44 -5.64
CA ASP A 122 4.37 -5.85 -5.88
C ASP A 122 3.30 -6.55 -6.71
N GLU A 123 3.72 -7.42 -7.61
CA GLU A 123 2.80 -8.11 -8.51
C GLU A 123 1.87 -9.08 -7.76
N ALA A 124 2.41 -9.85 -6.81
CA ALA A 124 1.62 -10.80 -6.03
C ALA A 124 0.60 -10.04 -5.16
N ALA A 125 1.00 -8.93 -4.55
CA ALA A 125 0.09 -8.09 -3.75
C ALA A 125 -1.01 -7.43 -4.60
N ILE A 126 -0.68 -6.88 -5.78
CA ILE A 126 -1.67 -6.34 -6.72
C ILE A 126 -2.67 -7.42 -7.15
N ARG A 127 -2.17 -8.62 -7.48
CA ARG A 127 -3.02 -9.77 -7.85
C ARG A 127 -3.90 -10.19 -6.69
N TYR A 128 -3.34 -10.31 -5.48
CA TYR A 128 -4.07 -10.71 -4.28
C TYR A 128 -5.25 -9.77 -4.03
N ALA A 129 -4.98 -8.46 -3.90
CA ALA A 129 -5.99 -7.45 -3.61
C ALA A 129 -7.11 -7.44 -4.67
N SER A 130 -6.74 -7.59 -5.94
CA SER A 130 -7.70 -7.63 -7.05
C SER A 130 -8.55 -8.91 -7.02
N LEU A 131 -7.95 -10.07 -6.71
CA LEU A 131 -8.66 -11.35 -6.60
C LEU A 131 -9.66 -11.37 -5.42
N VAL A 132 -9.38 -10.65 -4.34
CA VAL A 132 -10.32 -10.50 -3.20
C VAL A 132 -11.34 -9.37 -3.39
N GLY A 133 -11.35 -8.72 -4.55
CA GLY A 133 -12.37 -7.75 -4.93
C GLY A 133 -12.05 -6.29 -4.64
N LEU A 134 -10.83 -5.97 -4.23
CA LEU A 134 -10.40 -4.61 -3.87
C LEU A 134 -9.84 -3.81 -5.05
N ARG A 135 -10.09 -4.23 -6.29
CA ARG A 135 -9.55 -3.55 -7.49
C ARG A 135 -9.84 -2.05 -7.51
N LYS A 136 -11.03 -1.63 -7.05
CA LYS A 136 -11.43 -0.21 -7.02
C LYS A 136 -10.74 0.56 -5.90
N ASP A 137 -10.38 -0.13 -4.82
CA ASP A 137 -9.73 0.42 -3.65
C ASP A 137 -8.20 0.42 -3.80
N CYS A 138 -7.66 -0.16 -4.86
CA CYS A 138 -6.23 -0.08 -5.13
C CYS A 138 -5.87 1.18 -5.95
N ILE A 139 -4.64 1.65 -5.81
CA ILE A 139 -4.05 2.76 -6.58
C ILE A 139 -2.58 2.44 -6.91
N SER A 140 -2.09 2.88 -8.06
CA SER A 140 -0.65 2.84 -8.38
C SER A 140 0.09 4.01 -7.74
N VAL A 141 1.42 3.92 -7.70
CA VAL A 141 2.28 5.04 -7.27
C VAL A 141 2.15 6.23 -8.22
N GLU A 142 2.09 6.01 -9.53
CA GLU A 142 1.88 7.08 -10.51
C GLU A 142 0.57 7.83 -10.26
N ALA A 143 -0.56 7.11 -10.15
CA ALA A 143 -1.85 7.73 -9.89
C ALA A 143 -1.92 8.42 -8.51
N LEU A 144 -1.21 7.88 -7.51
CA LEU A 144 -1.03 8.53 -6.21
C LEU A 144 -0.30 9.88 -6.36
N LEU A 145 0.81 9.90 -7.10
CA LEU A 145 1.61 11.11 -7.32
C LEU A 145 0.87 12.15 -8.16
N ASP A 146 0.18 11.74 -9.22
CA ASP A 146 -0.62 12.62 -10.08
C ASP A 146 -1.69 13.35 -9.27
N SER A 147 -2.36 12.66 -8.35
CA SER A 147 -3.36 13.26 -7.46
C SER A 147 -2.78 14.27 -6.46
N CYS A 148 -1.47 14.16 -6.17
CA CYS A 148 -0.71 15.14 -5.38
C CYS A 148 -0.15 16.28 -6.24
N GLY A 149 -0.48 16.34 -7.54
CA GLY A 149 0.04 17.34 -8.48
C GLY A 149 1.47 17.07 -8.96
N VAL A 150 1.99 15.87 -8.72
CA VAL A 150 3.34 15.45 -9.14
C VAL A 150 3.23 14.66 -10.45
N ASN A 151 3.25 15.37 -11.57
CA ASN A 151 3.11 14.79 -12.91
C ASN A 151 4.51 14.53 -13.51
N GLU A 152 5.19 13.48 -13.05
CA GLU A 152 6.53 13.11 -13.51
C GLU A 152 6.55 11.71 -14.10
N ARG A 153 7.47 11.47 -15.04
CA ARG A 153 7.65 10.14 -15.61
C ARG A 153 8.26 9.21 -14.56
N VAL A 154 7.49 8.24 -14.11
CA VAL A 154 7.96 7.20 -13.18
C VAL A 154 8.51 5.98 -13.93
N GLU A 155 9.25 5.14 -13.21
CA GLU A 155 9.66 3.83 -13.71
C GLU A 155 8.45 2.94 -14.00
N TYR A 156 8.58 2.02 -14.96
CA TYR A 156 7.47 1.13 -15.35
C TYR A 156 6.90 0.34 -14.17
N ARG A 157 7.74 -0.04 -13.20
CA ARG A 157 7.31 -0.75 -11.98
C ARG A 157 6.26 0.04 -11.18
N LEU A 158 6.34 1.37 -11.19
CA LEU A 158 5.51 2.32 -10.45
C LEU A 158 4.30 2.85 -11.27
N SER A 159 4.28 2.57 -12.58
CA SER A 159 3.30 3.13 -13.51
C SER A 159 1.90 2.55 -13.35
N GLU A 160 0.88 3.38 -13.59
CA GLU A 160 -0.53 2.97 -13.67
C GLU A 160 -0.72 1.94 -14.78
N ARG A 161 0.03 2.08 -15.88
CA ARG A 161 -0.02 1.11 -17.00
C ARG A 161 0.32 -0.32 -16.54
N ARG A 162 1.40 -0.50 -15.77
CA ARG A 162 1.77 -1.83 -15.25
C ARG A 162 0.74 -2.30 -14.24
N PHE A 163 0.37 -1.41 -13.31
CA PHE A 163 -0.61 -1.70 -12.26
C PHE A 163 -1.93 -2.19 -12.85
N ALA A 164 -2.56 -1.42 -13.74
CA ALA A 164 -3.84 -1.74 -14.36
C ALA A 164 -3.78 -3.08 -15.12
N LYS A 165 -2.69 -3.34 -15.86
CA LYS A 165 -2.51 -4.63 -16.54
C LYS A 165 -2.63 -5.82 -15.59
N ILE A 166 -1.98 -5.75 -14.42
CA ILE A 166 -1.98 -6.85 -13.44
C ILE A 166 -3.34 -6.92 -12.73
N ALA A 167 -3.83 -5.77 -12.26
CA ALA A 167 -5.02 -5.65 -11.44
C ALA A 167 -6.30 -6.01 -12.22
N ASP A 168 -6.41 -5.57 -13.47
CA ASP A 168 -7.58 -5.84 -14.31
C ASP A 168 -7.66 -7.30 -14.72
N VAL A 169 -6.52 -7.93 -15.02
CA VAL A 169 -6.46 -9.37 -15.31
C VAL A 169 -6.91 -10.17 -14.09
N ALA A 170 -6.36 -9.88 -12.90
CA ALA A 170 -6.74 -10.56 -11.67
C ALA A 170 -8.21 -10.32 -11.28
N ASN A 171 -8.73 -9.11 -11.50
CA ASN A 171 -10.14 -8.81 -11.29
C ASN A 171 -11.04 -9.57 -12.28
N GLN A 172 -10.64 -9.70 -13.54
CA GLN A 172 -11.37 -10.52 -14.51
C GLN A 172 -11.36 -12.01 -14.11
N GLU A 173 -10.22 -12.54 -13.65
CA GLU A 173 -10.13 -13.89 -13.11
C GLU A 173 -11.10 -14.12 -11.93
N ARG A 174 -11.25 -13.13 -11.03
CA ARG A 174 -12.24 -13.17 -9.95
C ARG A 174 -13.66 -13.25 -10.50
N LEU A 175 -14.02 -12.37 -11.43
CA LEU A 175 -15.36 -12.31 -12.02
C LEU A 175 -15.72 -13.62 -12.74
N ASP A 176 -14.78 -14.19 -13.50
CA ASP A 176 -14.99 -15.45 -14.21
C ASP A 176 -15.24 -16.62 -13.25
N ARG A 177 -14.62 -16.61 -12.06
CA ARG A 177 -14.85 -17.63 -11.03
C ARG A 177 -16.21 -17.45 -10.35
N LEU A 178 -16.60 -16.21 -10.07
CA LEU A 178 -17.92 -15.89 -9.51
C LEU A 178 -19.07 -16.32 -10.44
N LEU A 179 -18.88 -16.22 -11.76
CA LEU A 179 -19.87 -16.67 -12.73
C LEU A 179 -19.97 -18.20 -12.84
N ARG A 180 -19.00 -18.95 -12.30
CA ARG A 180 -18.95 -20.41 -12.34
C ARG A 180 -19.39 -21.07 -11.02
N SER A 181 -19.52 -20.30 -9.94
CA SER A 181 -19.97 -20.75 -8.61
C SER A 181 -21.47 -20.57 -8.44
#